data_AF-A0A1F6ZPB6-F1
#
_entry.id   AF-A0A1F6ZPB6-F1
#
_cell.length_a   1.000
_cell.length_b   1.000
_cell.length_c   1.000
_cell.angle_alpha   90.00
_cell.angle_beta   90.00
_cell.angle_gamma   90.00
#
_symmetry.space_group_name_H-M   'P 1'
#
loop_
_entity.id
_entity.type
_entity.pdbx_description
1 polymer ?
#
loop_
_entity_poly.entity_id
_entity_poly.type
_entity_poly.pdbx_seq_one_letter_code
_entity_poly.pdbx_strand_id
1 'polypeptide(L)'
;MRSVRTVQFDLFIKLREIRQAAEVLNQIGTLPTPELEAWAAENGELVNAAFENFIDDSNSVLRDVSFDSSTLKLSQDLIVSLRDTLVAVQHIVAADKTRLRS
;
A
#
# COMPACT_ATOMS: atom_id res chain seq x y z
N MET A 1 9.76 -20.51 14.16
CA MET A 1 8.73 -19.62 14.74
C MET A 1 9.41 -18.32 15.15
N ARG A 2 9.05 -17.19 14.53
CA ARG A 2 9.54 -15.87 14.97
C ARG A 2 9.01 -15.55 16.37
N SER A 3 9.72 -14.71 17.11
CA SER A 3 9.23 -14.27 18.42
C SER A 3 8.05 -13.32 18.24
N VAL A 4 7.06 -13.35 19.14
CA VAL A 4 5.90 -12.45 19.12
C VAL A 4 6.32 -10.98 19.05
N ARG A 5 7.36 -10.60 19.80
CA ARG A 5 7.89 -9.23 19.79
C ARG A 5 8.49 -8.83 18.44
N THR A 6 9.15 -9.77 17.76
CA THR A 6 9.68 -9.54 16.40
C THR A 6 8.54 -9.32 15.42
N VAL A 7 7.50 -10.16 15.45
CA VAL A 7 6.34 -10.03 14.55
C VAL A 7 5.60 -8.71 14.80
N GLN A 8 5.38 -8.33 16.06
CA GLN A 8 4.75 -7.05 16.40
C GLN A 8 5.57 -5.84 15.92
N PHE A 9 6.88 -5.90 16.04
CA PHE A 9 7.77 -4.85 15.53
C PHE A 9 7.69 -4.77 14.00
N ASP A 10 7.79 -5.90 13.31
CA ASP A 10 7.68 -5.98 11.85
C ASP A 10 6.34 -5.42 11.36
N LEU A 11 5.23 -5.80 12.00
CA LEU A 11 3.89 -5.26 11.69
C LEU A 11 3.81 -3.75 11.92
N PHE A 12 4.40 -3.24 13.01
CA PHE A 12 4.42 -1.82 13.30
C PHE A 12 5.20 -1.03 12.23
N ILE A 13 6.35 -1.55 11.80
CA ILE A 13 7.15 -0.94 10.72
C ILE A 13 6.35 -0.94 9.42
N LYS A 14 5.79 -2.08 9.01
CA LYS A 14 4.97 -2.17 7.79
C LYS A 14 3.76 -1.22 7.84
N LEU A 15 3.09 -1.13 8.98
CA LEU A 15 1.96 -0.22 9.17
C LEU A 15 2.36 1.26 9.05
N ARG A 16 3.55 1.62 9.52
CA ARG A 16 4.08 2.98 9.34
C ARG A 16 4.41 3.26 7.88
N GLU A 17 5.13 2.35 7.22
CA GLU A 17 5.55 2.49 5.83
C GLU A 17 4.35 2.67 4.90
N ILE A 18 3.34 1.82 5.05
CA ILE A 18 2.15 1.87 4.19
C ILE A 18 1.35 3.15 4.38
N ARG A 19 1.26 3.68 5.61
CA ARG A 19 0.58 4.94 5.88
C ARG A 19 1.28 6.13 5.25
N GLN A 20 2.62 6.13 5.29
CA GLN A 20 3.42 7.17 4.64
C GLN A 20 3.28 7.11 3.12
N ALA A 21 3.32 5.90 2.54
CA ALA A 21 3.08 5.71 1.12
C ALA A 21 1.66 6.18 0.72
N ALA A 22 0.64 5.82 1.50
CA ALA A 22 -0.73 6.25 1.27
C ALA A 22 -0.87 7.78 1.29
N GLU A 23 -0.21 8.47 2.22
CA GLU A 23 -0.25 9.93 2.29
C GLU A 23 0.33 10.58 1.01
N VAL A 24 1.47 10.09 0.54
CA VAL A 24 2.10 10.58 -0.70
C VAL A 24 1.21 10.27 -1.91
N LEU A 25 0.68 9.05 -2.01
CA LEU A 25 -0.21 8.66 -3.11
C LEU A 25 -1.51 9.46 -3.11
N ASN A 26 -2.07 9.78 -1.94
CA ASN A 26 -3.24 10.63 -1.84
C ASN A 26 -2.93 12.05 -2.32
N GLN A 27 -1.77 12.62 -1.98
CA GLN A 27 -1.35 13.93 -2.50
C GLN A 27 -1.24 13.91 -4.04
N ILE A 28 -0.63 12.86 -4.61
CA ILE A 28 -0.56 12.67 -6.07
C ILE A 28 -1.97 12.56 -6.66
N GLY A 29 -2.86 11.80 -6.02
CA GLY A 29 -4.25 11.64 -6.45
C GLY A 29 -5.08 12.93 -6.43
N THR A 30 -4.60 13.99 -5.77
CA THR A 30 -5.24 15.33 -5.80
C THR A 30 -4.72 16.25 -6.91
N LEU A 31 -3.73 15.82 -7.69
CA LEU A 31 -3.23 16.60 -8.84
C LEU A 31 -4.35 16.81 -9.88
N PRO A 32 -4.31 17.93 -10.64
CA PRO A 32 -5.19 18.13 -11.79
C PRO A 32 -5.09 16.96 -12.77
N THR A 33 -6.22 16.58 -13.39
CA THR A 33 -6.29 15.41 -14.29
C THR A 33 -5.16 15.34 -15.33
N PRO A 34 -4.76 16.42 -16.03
CA PRO A 34 -3.66 16.35 -17.00
C PRO A 34 -2.30 16.04 -16.36
N GLU A 35 -2.04 16.54 -15.16
CA GLU A 35 -0.81 16.30 -14.40
C GLU A 35 -0.79 14.89 -13.81
N LEU A 36 -1.94 14.44 -13.29
CA LEU A 36 -2.13 13.08 -12.79
C LEU A 36 -1.92 12.04 -13.88
N GLU A 37 -2.45 12.27 -15.08
CA GLU A 37 -2.25 11.41 -16.25
C GLU A 37 -0.78 11.34 -16.66
N ALA A 38 -0.10 12.49 -16.75
CA ALA A 38 1.32 12.53 -17.09
C ALA A 38 2.16 11.78 -16.06
N TRP A 39 1.89 12.01 -14.77
CA TRP A 39 2.56 11.31 -13.68
C TRP A 39 2.30 9.80 -13.73
N ALA A 40 1.05 9.39 -13.97
CA ALA A 40 0.65 7.99 -14.04
C ALA A 40 1.29 7.26 -15.22
N ALA A 41 1.42 7.91 -16.38
CA ALA A 41 2.11 7.35 -17.54
C ALA A 41 3.60 7.12 -17.27
N GLU A 42 4.26 8.01 -16.50
CA GLU A 42 5.68 7.91 -16.17
C GLU A 42 5.97 6.95 -15.01
N ASN A 43 5.09 6.89 -14.00
CA ASN A 43 5.38 6.26 -12.71
C ASN A 43 4.38 5.17 -12.30
N GLY A 44 3.24 5.05 -12.99
CA GLY A 44 2.13 4.19 -12.57
C GLY A 44 2.48 2.71 -12.51
N GLU A 45 3.20 2.20 -13.51
CA GLU A 45 3.66 0.80 -13.52
C GLU A 45 4.65 0.54 -12.38
N LEU A 46 5.61 1.46 -12.17
CA LEU A 46 6.59 1.38 -11.09
C LEU A 46 5.91 1.34 -9.72
N VAL A 47 4.94 2.22 -9.48
CA VAL A 47 4.19 2.26 -8.22
C VAL A 47 3.33 1.03 -8.03
N ASN A 48 2.67 0.54 -9.08
CA ASN A 48 1.90 -0.70 -9.00
C ASN A 48 2.80 -1.89 -8.63
N ALA A 49 3.95 -2.04 -9.29
CA ALA A 49 4.91 -3.10 -9.00
C ALA A 49 5.52 -2.99 -7.59
N ALA A 50 5.87 -1.77 -7.16
CA ALA A 50 6.36 -1.52 -5.80
C ALA A 50 5.31 -1.87 -4.75
N PHE A 51 4.04 -1.56 -5.01
CA PHE A 51 2.94 -1.86 -4.13
C PHE A 51 2.62 -3.36 -4.06
N GLU A 52 2.67 -4.08 -5.18
CA GLU A 52 2.54 -5.54 -5.21
C GLU A 52 3.64 -6.22 -4.39
N ASN A 53 4.91 -5.79 -4.56
CA ASN A 53 6.02 -6.29 -3.74
C ASN A 53 5.81 -6.01 -2.25
N PHE A 54 5.28 -4.83 -1.91
CA PHE A 54 4.98 -4.47 -0.52
C PHE A 54 3.89 -5.37 0.09
N ILE A 55 2.87 -5.73 -0.69
CA ILE A 55 1.83 -6.69 -0.28
C ILE A 55 2.45 -8.05 0.00
N ASP A 56 3.32 -8.55 -0.88
CA ASP A 56 3.95 -9.86 -0.73
C ASP A 56 4.84 -9.93 0.53
N ASP A 57 5.62 -8.88 0.77
CA ASP A 57 6.40 -8.70 2.00
C ASP A 57 5.51 -8.68 3.24
N SER A 58 4.41 -7.91 3.20
CA SER A 58 3.46 -7.80 4.30
C SER A 58 2.79 -9.15 4.60
N ASN A 59 2.46 -9.90 3.55
CA ASN A 59 1.91 -11.26 3.65
C ASN A 59 2.92 -12.24 4.27
N SER A 60 4.23 -12.03 4.11
CA SER A 60 5.23 -12.82 4.82
C SER A 60 5.18 -12.57 6.33
N VAL A 61 4.96 -11.34 6.78
CA VAL A 61 4.87 -11.00 8.20
C VAL A 61 3.54 -11.50 8.79
N LEU A 62 2.44 -11.34 8.05
CA LEU A 62 1.11 -11.80 8.46
C LEU A 62 0.99 -13.32 8.62
N ARG A 63 1.82 -14.10 7.90
CA ARG A 63 1.88 -15.56 8.03
C ARG A 63 2.43 -16.04 9.38
N ASP A 64 3.25 -15.22 10.04
CA ASP A 64 3.86 -15.53 11.33
C ASP A 64 3.06 -14.97 12.53
N VAL A 65 1.83 -14.51 12.31
CA VAL A 65 0.99 -13.88 13.33
C VAL A 65 0.64 -14.82 14.47
N SER A 66 0.87 -14.35 15.70
CA SER A 66 0.37 -14.95 16.92
C SER A 66 -1.04 -14.48 17.27
N PHE A 67 -1.81 -15.33 17.93
CA PHE A 67 -3.21 -15.07 18.33
C PHE A 67 -3.35 -14.12 19.53
N ASP A 68 -2.30 -13.42 19.94
CA ASP A 68 -2.43 -12.39 20.97
C ASP A 68 -3.15 -11.17 20.41
N SER A 69 -3.94 -10.50 21.26
CA SER A 69 -4.82 -9.40 20.87
C SER A 69 -4.06 -8.22 20.24
N SER A 70 -2.83 -7.95 20.69
CA SER A 70 -1.99 -6.88 20.13
C SER A 70 -1.55 -7.17 18.69
N THR A 71 -1.04 -8.38 18.43
CA THR A 71 -0.61 -8.78 17.09
C THR A 71 -1.80 -8.86 16.13
N LEU A 72 -2.94 -9.36 16.59
CA LEU A 72 -4.18 -9.38 15.81
C LEU A 72 -4.64 -7.97 15.42
N LYS A 73 -4.59 -7.01 16.36
CA LYS A 73 -4.94 -5.62 16.09
C LYS A 73 -4.01 -5.00 15.04
N LEU A 74 -2.70 -5.16 15.20
CA LEU A 74 -1.71 -4.64 14.24
C LEU A 74 -1.90 -5.27 12.85
N SER A 75 -2.22 -6.55 12.80
CA SER A 75 -2.49 -7.27 11.55
C SER A 75 -3.74 -6.73 10.86
N GLN A 76 -4.81 -6.49 11.61
CA GLN A 76 -6.03 -5.89 11.09
C GLN A 76 -5.79 -4.47 10.56
N ASP A 77 -5.09 -3.63 11.33
CA ASP A 77 -4.74 -2.28 10.93
C ASP A 77 -3.90 -2.27 9.64
N LEU A 78 -2.98 -3.23 9.50
CA LEU A 78 -2.17 -3.39 8.29
C LEU A 78 -3.03 -3.79 7.09
N ILE A 79 -3.93 -4.76 7.23
CA ILE A 79 -4.84 -5.20 6.16
C ILE A 79 -5.73 -4.04 5.69
N VAL A 80 -6.29 -3.27 6.62
CA VAL A 80 -7.10 -2.09 6.28
C VAL A 80 -6.26 -1.06 5.53
N SER A 81 -5.05 -0.77 6.01
CA SER A 81 -4.17 0.21 5.36
C SER A 81 -3.72 -0.24 3.96
N LEU A 82 -3.45 -1.54 3.77
CA LEU A 82 -3.14 -2.12 2.45
C LEU A 82 -4.32 -1.93 1.49
N ARG A 83 -5.55 -2.27 1.91
CA ARG A 83 -6.74 -2.07 1.07
C ARG A 83 -6.93 -0.60 0.69
N ASP A 84 -6.83 0.30 1.65
CA ASP A 84 -7.08 1.73 1.40
C ASP A 84 -6.01 2.31 0.47
N THR A 85 -4.75 1.87 0.62
CA THR A 85 -3.66 2.28 -0.29
C THR A 85 -3.82 1.68 -1.69
N LEU A 86 -4.31 0.44 -1.81
CA LEU A 86 -4.60 -0.17 -3.11
C LEU A 86 -5.61 0.68 -3.89
N VAL A 87 -6.64 1.21 -3.22
CA VAL A 87 -7.62 2.10 -3.85
C VAL A 87 -6.94 3.37 -4.38
N ALA A 88 -6.02 3.96 -3.61
CA ALA A 88 -5.26 5.14 -4.06
C ALA A 88 -4.38 4.82 -5.28
N VAL A 89 -3.65 3.69 -5.28
CA VAL A 89 -2.85 3.23 -6.42
C VAL A 89 -3.73 3.02 -7.66
N GLN A 90 -4.86 2.32 -7.50
CA GLN A 90 -5.79 2.05 -8.60
C GLN A 90 -6.39 3.34 -9.19
N HIS A 91 -6.71 4.32 -8.34
CA HIS A 91 -7.19 5.62 -8.79
C HIS A 91 -6.16 6.34 -9.67
N ILE A 92 -4.88 6.33 -9.27
CA ILE A 92 -3.79 6.95 -10.04
C ILE A 92 -3.55 6.20 -11.36
N VAL A 93 -3.43 4.87 -11.32
CA VAL A 93 -3.15 4.05 -12.51
C VAL A 93 -4.32 4.05 -13.49
N ALA A 94 -5.57 4.21 -13.02
CA ALA A 94 -6.73 4.32 -13.90
C ALA A 94 -6.79 5.63 -14.68
N ALA A 95 -6.14 6.70 -14.19
CA ALA A 95 -6.09 7.98 -14.90
C ALA A 95 -5.43 7.82 -16.28
N ASP A 96 -4.32 7.07 -16.36
CA ASP A 96 -3.63 6.76 -17.62
C ASP A 96 -4.51 5.98 -18.62
N LYS A 97 -5.27 4.99 -18.13
CA LYS A 97 -6.11 4.14 -19.00
C LYS A 97 -7.28 4.88 -19.67
N THR A 98 -7.64 6.06 -19.17
CA THR A 98 -8.72 6.88 -19.75
C THR A 98 -8.29 7.52 -21.08
N ARG A 99 -7.00 7.85 -21.26
CA ARG A 99 -6.46 8.39 -22.51
C ARG A 99 -6.49 7.43 -23.69
N LEU A 100 -6.41 6.12 -23.44
CA LEU A 100 -6.41 5.10 -24.49
C LEU A 100 -7.80 4.89 -25.13
N ARG A 101 -8.86 5.52 -24.59
CA ARG A 101 -10.25 5.34 -25.05
C ARG A 101 -10.88 6.58 -25.70
N SER A 102 -10.17 7.70 -25.76
CA SER A 102 -10.57 8.95 -26.43
C SER A 102 -9.74 9.18 -27.69
#